data_AF-X1STF8-F1
#
_entry.id   AF-X1STF8-F1
#
_cell.length_a   1.000
_cell.length_b   1.000
_cell.length_c   1.000
_cell.angle_alpha   90.00
_cell.angle_beta   90.00
_cell.angle_gamma   90.00
#
_symmetry.space_group_name_H-M   'P 1'
#
loop_
_entity.id
_entity.type
_entity.pdbx_description
1 polymer ?
#
loop_
_entity_poly.entity_id
_entity_poly.type
_entity_poly.pdbx_seq_one_letter_code
_entity_poly.pdbx_strand_id
1 'polypeptide(L)'
;MSADSISNLYFPEWYLKRLKEEPFRADYCVVASRFCRKTLEDEGVDSERILTLPLGADLEKFTFKKRSENDTFQILFVGGIGQRKGIKYLLDAYAGIKGKNTKLKIIGPVIG
;
A
#
# COMPACT_ATOMS: atom_id res chain seq x y z
N MET A 1 -18.88 1.83 -2.85
CA MET A 1 -18.11 2.80 -3.66
C MET A 1 -16.69 2.28 -3.79
N SER A 2 -16.40 1.55 -4.87
CA SER A 2 -15.04 1.03 -5.12
C SER A 2 -14.17 2.15 -5.69
N ALA A 3 -12.92 2.20 -5.25
CA ALA A 3 -11.91 3.15 -5.70
C ALA A 3 -11.38 2.86 -7.13
N ASP A 4 -12.23 2.26 -7.98
CA ASP A 4 -11.96 2.04 -9.41
C ASP A 4 -12.63 3.13 -10.27
N SER A 5 -13.30 4.12 -9.66
CA SER A 5 -13.97 5.22 -10.36
C SER A 5 -13.13 6.49 -10.55
N ILE A 6 -11.84 6.48 -10.18
CA ILE A 6 -10.99 7.67 -10.28
C ILE A 6 -9.98 7.52 -11.41
N SER A 7 -10.48 7.37 -12.63
CA SER A 7 -9.67 7.26 -13.85
C SER A 7 -9.25 8.60 -14.47
N ASN A 8 -9.40 9.73 -13.76
CA ASN A 8 -9.02 11.06 -14.25
C ASN A 8 -8.62 12.00 -13.09
N LEU A 9 -7.46 11.80 -12.47
CA LEU A 9 -6.96 12.71 -11.43
C LEU A 9 -6.22 13.90 -12.03
N TYR A 10 -6.94 14.76 -12.76
CA TYR A 10 -6.55 16.16 -12.81
C TYR A 10 -7.06 16.80 -11.52
N PHE A 11 -6.18 16.89 -10.53
CA PHE A 11 -6.47 17.70 -9.37
C PHE A 11 -6.27 19.17 -9.75
N PRO A 12 -7.26 20.05 -9.54
CA PRO A 12 -7.07 21.46 -9.78
C PRO A 12 -5.99 22.01 -8.83
N GLU A 13 -5.23 23.01 -9.27
CA GLU A 13 -4.06 23.52 -8.53
C GLU A 13 -4.39 23.94 -7.10
N TRP A 14 -5.58 24.54 -6.90
CA TRP A 14 -6.03 24.93 -5.56
C TRP A 14 -6.13 23.74 -4.60
N TYR A 15 -6.50 22.56 -5.10
CA TYR A 15 -6.64 21.35 -4.28
C TYR A 15 -5.27 20.78 -3.91
N LEU A 16 -4.33 20.76 -4.87
CA LEU A 16 -2.95 20.35 -4.61
C LEU A 16 -2.27 21.27 -3.61
N LYS A 17 -2.43 22.60 -3.78
CA LYS A 17 -1.94 23.60 -2.84
C LYS A 17 -2.51 23.36 -1.44
N ARG A 18 -3.81 23.13 -1.33
CA ARG A 18 -4.46 22.83 -0.05
C ARG A 18 -3.88 21.58 0.61
N LEU A 19 -3.71 20.47 -0.13
CA LEU A 19 -3.13 19.23 0.41
C LEU A 19 -1.69 19.42 0.90
N LYS A 20 -0.90 20.27 0.24
CA LYS A 20 0.46 20.59 0.68
C LYS A 20 0.49 21.46 1.93
N GLU A 21 -0.45 22.40 2.07
CA GLU A 21 -0.51 23.31 3.22
C GLU A 21 -1.17 22.67 4.46
N GLU A 22 -2.06 21.70 4.27
CA GLU A 22 -2.85 21.08 5.33
C GLU A 22 -2.01 20.54 6.50
N PRO A 23 -0.88 19.81 6.28
CA PRO A 23 -0.03 19.34 7.38
C PRO A 23 0.58 20.46 8.24
N PHE A 24 0.92 21.61 7.62
CA PHE A 24 1.51 22.74 8.35
C PHE A 24 0.47 23.51 9.17
N ARG A 25 -0.81 23.41 8.79
CA ARG A 25 -1.92 24.14 9.43
C ARG A 25 -2.67 23.31 10.48
N ALA A 26 -2.59 21.98 10.43
CA ALA A 26 -3.31 21.10 11.35
C ALA A 26 -2.69 21.10 12.75
N ASP A 27 -3.47 21.14 13.82
CA ASP A 27 -2.93 21.04 15.20
C ASP A 27 -2.10 19.76 15.38
N TYR A 28 -2.58 18.65 14.83
CA TYR A 28 -1.89 17.37 14.78
C TYR A 28 -2.04 16.67 13.43
N CYS A 29 -0.99 15.97 13.01
CA CYS A 29 -0.97 15.09 11.84
C CYS A 29 -0.92 13.61 12.30
N VAL A 30 -2.01 12.86 12.12
CA VAL A 30 -2.03 11.43 12.44
C VAL A 30 -1.59 10.61 11.23
N VAL A 31 -0.53 9.82 11.38
CA VAL A 31 0.05 9.00 10.32
C VAL A 31 0.10 7.52 10.68
N ALA A 32 -0.02 6.65 9.68
CA ALA A 32 -0.08 5.21 9.88
C ALA A 32 1.28 4.53 10.11
N SER A 33 2.40 5.22 9.86
CA SER A 33 3.72 4.59 9.91
C SER A 33 4.85 5.60 10.13
N ARG A 34 6.02 5.09 10.52
CA ARG A 34 7.26 5.86 10.61
C ARG A 34 7.71 6.46 9.27
N PHE A 35 7.39 5.79 8.16
CA PHE A 35 7.70 6.30 6.83
C PHE A 35 6.97 7.63 6.57
N CYS A 36 5.65 7.65 6.77
CA CYS A 36 4.84 8.87 6.61
C CYS A 36 5.26 9.98 7.58
N ARG A 37 5.56 9.62 8.84
CA ARG A 37 6.11 10.58 9.82
C ARG A 37 7.37 11.25 9.27
N LYS A 38 8.34 10.43 8.85
CA LYS A 38 9.61 10.93 8.33
C LYS A 38 9.40 11.85 7.13
N THR A 39 8.48 11.52 6.22
CA THR A 39 8.15 12.40 5.10
C THR A 39 7.67 13.77 5.56
N LEU A 40 6.78 13.85 6.55
CA LEU A 40 6.32 15.14 7.05
C LEU A 40 7.42 15.92 7.80
N GLU A 41 8.26 15.22 8.55
CA GLU A 41 9.43 15.81 9.23
C GLU A 41 10.45 16.37 8.21
N ASP A 42 10.73 15.62 7.14
CA ASP A 42 11.63 16.03 6.05
C ASP A 42 11.09 17.26 5.29
N GLU A 43 9.76 17.41 5.22
CA GLU A 43 9.07 18.58 4.63
C GLU A 43 8.95 19.77 5.63
N GLY A 44 9.38 19.61 6.89
CA GLY A 44 9.44 20.69 7.88
C GLY A 44 8.23 20.81 8.80
N VAL A 45 7.37 19.80 8.89
CA VAL A 45 6.32 19.74 9.92
C VAL A 45 6.97 19.38 11.26
N ASP A 46 6.61 20.13 12.31
CA ASP A 46 7.09 19.90 13.68
C ASP A 46 6.80 18.47 14.15
N SER A 47 7.84 17.76 14.61
CA SER A 47 7.77 16.36 15.05
C SER A 47 6.80 16.14 16.21
N GLU A 48 6.65 17.13 17.09
CA GLU A 48 5.74 17.09 18.25
C GLU A 48 4.26 17.15 17.83
N ARG A 49 3.98 17.67 16.62
CA ARG A 49 2.64 17.73 16.04
C ARG A 49 2.30 16.48 15.23
N ILE A 50 3.24 15.55 15.02
CA ILE A 50 2.99 14.32 14.27
C ILE A 50 2.71 13.19 15.26
N LEU A 51 1.61 12.49 15.07
CA LEU A 51 1.21 11.33 15.88
C LEU A 51 1.25 10.08 15.00
N THR A 52 1.93 9.02 15.45
CA THR A 52 1.98 7.76 14.70
C THR A 52 1.00 6.76 15.31
N LEU A 53 -0.05 6.42 14.56
CA LEU A 53 -1.06 5.44 14.94
C LEU A 53 -1.10 4.31 13.89
N PRO A 54 -0.40 3.19 14.12
CA PRO A 54 -0.39 2.06 13.19
C PRO A 54 -1.79 1.49 12.95
N LEU A 55 -2.05 1.07 11.71
CA LEU A 55 -3.31 0.41 11.37
C LEU A 55 -3.34 -0.99 12.00
N GLY A 56 -4.44 -1.29 12.69
CA GLY A 56 -4.71 -2.61 13.26
C GLY A 56 -5.35 -3.58 12.26
N ALA A 57 -5.46 -4.85 12.67
CA ALA A 57 -6.20 -5.88 11.95
C ALA A 57 -7.15 -6.62 12.89
N ASP A 58 -8.26 -7.12 12.35
CA ASP A 58 -9.22 -7.94 13.08
C ASP A 58 -8.67 -9.37 13.24
N LEU A 59 -8.18 -9.68 14.44
CA LEU A 59 -7.52 -10.96 14.72
C LEU A 59 -8.52 -12.12 14.87
N GLU A 60 -9.82 -11.84 15.05
CA GLU A 60 -10.85 -12.87 15.04
C GLU A 60 -11.13 -13.34 13.62
N LYS A 61 -11.13 -12.41 12.65
CA LYS A 61 -11.22 -12.75 11.22
C LYS A 61 -9.92 -13.32 10.66
N PHE A 62 -8.78 -12.80 11.07
CA PHE A 62 -7.45 -13.16 10.56
C PHE A 62 -6.63 -13.93 11.59
N THR A 63 -7.08 -15.14 11.90
CA THR A 63 -6.37 -16.04 12.80
C THR A 63 -5.17 -16.69 12.12
N PHE A 64 -4.06 -16.80 12.85
CA PHE A 64 -2.90 -17.57 12.39
C PHE A 64 -3.28 -19.04 12.21
N LYS A 65 -2.88 -19.62 11.07
CA LYS A 65 -2.97 -21.05 10.81
C LYS A 65 -1.62 -21.58 10.37
N LYS A 66 -1.12 -22.60 11.05
CA LYS A 66 0.09 -23.31 10.64
C LYS A 66 -0.15 -23.88 9.24
N ARG A 67 0.77 -23.60 8.32
CA ARG A 67 0.73 -24.13 6.96
C ARG A 67 1.46 -25.46 6.93
N SER A 68 0.96 -26.39 6.13
CA SER A 68 1.71 -27.62 5.82
C SER A 68 2.94 -27.27 5.00
N GLU A 69 4.01 -28.04 5.18
CA GLU A 69 5.16 -27.97 4.29
C GLU A 69 4.75 -28.42 2.88
N ASN A 70 5.36 -27.80 1.87
CA ASN A 70 5.07 -28.06 0.46
C ASN A 70 6.36 -27.89 -0.33
N ASP A 71 6.66 -28.86 -1.20
CA ASP A 71 7.82 -28.81 -2.10
C ASP A 71 7.69 -27.71 -3.18
N THR A 72 6.51 -27.11 -3.30
CA THR A 72 6.24 -25.97 -4.18
C THR A 72 6.43 -24.65 -3.45
N PHE A 73 7.31 -23.80 -3.99
CA PHE A 73 7.40 -22.39 -3.61
C PHE A 73 6.19 -21.61 -4.14
N GLN A 74 5.27 -21.25 -3.23
CA GLN A 74 4.04 -20.55 -3.56
C GLN A 74 4.15 -19.05 -3.28
N ILE A 75 4.03 -18.25 -4.34
CA ILE A 75 3.99 -16.79 -4.29
C ILE A 75 2.53 -16.35 -4.42
N LEU A 76 2.09 -15.51 -3.49
CA LEU A 76 0.72 -14.99 -3.46
C LEU A 76 0.74 -13.46 -3.55
N PHE A 77 0.05 -12.92 -4.56
CA PHE A 77 -0.30 -11.51 -4.66
C PHE A 77 -1.79 -11.34 -4.33
N VAL A 78 -2.11 -10.44 -3.41
CA VAL A 78 -3.49 -10.06 -3.08
C VAL A 78 -3.63 -8.55 -3.10
N GLY A 79 -4.61 -8.05 -3.87
CA GLY A 79 -4.92 -6.64 -3.97
C GLY A 79 -5.32 -6.24 -5.39
N GLY A 80 -5.60 -4.96 -5.58
CA GLY A 80 -5.85 -4.39 -6.90
C GLY A 80 -4.68 -4.65 -7.86
N ILE A 81 -4.98 -5.33 -8.97
CA ILE A 81 -4.01 -5.70 -10.00
C ILE A 81 -3.80 -4.47 -10.88
N GLY A 82 -2.79 -3.66 -10.54
CA GLY A 82 -2.43 -2.44 -11.26
C GLY A 82 -1.01 -1.98 -10.94
N GLN A 83 -0.53 -0.96 -11.65
CA GLN A 83 0.88 -0.51 -11.55
C GLN A 83 1.26 -0.02 -10.15
N ARG A 84 0.35 0.65 -9.44
CA ARG A 84 0.58 1.15 -8.08
C ARG A 84 0.93 0.04 -7.06
N LYS A 85 0.57 -1.21 -7.37
CA LYS A 85 0.89 -2.39 -6.54
C LYS A 85 2.06 -3.21 -7.10
N GLY A 86 2.74 -2.70 -8.14
CA GLY A 86 3.97 -3.28 -8.67
C GLY A 86 3.77 -4.58 -9.45
N ILE A 87 2.59 -4.82 -10.02
CA ILE A 87 2.27 -6.09 -10.69
C ILE A 87 3.27 -6.42 -11.82
N LYS A 88 3.72 -5.41 -12.57
CA LYS A 88 4.73 -5.60 -13.63
C LYS A 88 6.01 -6.20 -13.06
N TYR A 89 6.56 -5.61 -12.00
CA TYR A 89 7.80 -6.08 -11.38
C TYR A 89 7.67 -7.50 -10.83
N LEU A 90 6.51 -7.84 -10.26
CA LEU A 90 6.24 -9.21 -9.79
C LEU A 90 6.27 -10.22 -10.95
N LEU A 91 5.62 -9.88 -12.07
CA LEU A 91 5.57 -10.76 -13.25
C LEU A 91 6.95 -10.93 -13.89
N ASP A 92 7.70 -9.83 -14.01
CA ASP A 92 9.07 -9.84 -14.54
C ASP A 92 10.00 -10.71 -13.67
N ALA A 93 9.92 -10.55 -12.34
CA ALA A 93 10.69 -11.36 -11.40
C ALA A 93 10.28 -12.84 -11.44
N TYR A 94 8.98 -13.12 -11.50
CA TYR A 94 8.47 -14.50 -11.57
C TYR A 94 8.91 -15.19 -12.85
N ALA A 95 8.95 -14.49 -13.99
CA ALA A 95 9.45 -15.05 -15.25
C ALA A 95 10.89 -15.58 -15.11
N GLY A 96 11.74 -14.92 -14.30
CA GLY A 96 13.12 -15.34 -14.05
C GLY A 96 13.27 -16.58 -13.16
N ILE A 97 12.26 -16.92 -12.36
CA ILE A 97 12.33 -18.06 -11.42
C ILE A 97 11.31 -19.17 -11.73
N LYS A 98 10.48 -18.99 -12.77
CA LYS A 98 9.41 -19.91 -13.14
C LYS A 98 9.99 -21.28 -13.48
N GLY A 99 9.60 -22.29 -12.71
CA GLY A 99 9.96 -23.69 -12.91
C GLY A 99 8.91 -24.65 -12.33
N LYS A 100 9.23 -25.95 -12.35
CA LYS A 100 8.32 -27.05 -11.95
C LYS A 100 7.80 -26.90 -10.51
N ASN A 101 8.61 -26.34 -9.60
CA ASN A 101 8.29 -26.23 -8.17
C ASN A 101 7.94 -24.78 -7.75
N THR A 102 7.50 -23.93 -8.68
CA THR A 102 7.11 -22.55 -8.36
C THR A 102 5.70 -22.27 -8.82
N LYS A 103 4.91 -21.59 -7.99
CA LYS A 103 3.52 -21.24 -8.32
C LYS A 103 3.23 -19.80 -7.93
N LEU A 104 2.76 -19.01 -8.90
CA LEU A 104 2.25 -17.66 -8.65
C LEU A 104 0.71 -17.69 -8.64
N LYS A 105 0.10 -17.15 -7.57
CA LYS A 105 -1.34 -16.90 -7.47
C LYS A 105 -1.58 -15.41 -7.31
N ILE A 106 -2.43 -14.85 -8.15
CA ILE A 106 -2.81 -13.43 -8.15
C ILE A 106 -4.31 -13.36 -7.84
N ILE A 107 -4.70 -12.59 -6.83
CA ILE A 107 -6.09 -12.45 -6.39
C ILE A 107 -6.44 -10.96 -6.24
N GLY A 108 -7.46 -10.51 -6.97
CA GLY A 108 -8.03 -9.18 -6.83
C GLY A 108 -8.61 -8.65 -8.14
N PRO A 109 -9.27 -7.48 -8.12
CA PRO A 109 -9.78 -6.84 -9.33
C PRO A 109 -8.64 -6.28 -10.18
N VAL A 110 -8.81 -6.26 -11.50
CA VAL A 110 -7.93 -5.51 -12.41
C VAL A 110 -8.27 -4.03 -12.31
N ILE A 111 -7.27 -3.22 -11.98
CA ILE A 111 -7.40 -1.77 -11.89
C ILE A 111 -6.65 -1.18 -13.10
N GLY A 112 -7.42 -0.64 -14.04
CA GLY A 112 -6.93 0.07 -15.23
C GLY A 112 -6.51 1.50 -14.93
#